data_AF-A0A4P7XCT7-F1
#
_entry.id   AF-A0A4P7XCT7-F1
#
_cell.length_a   1.000
_cell.length_b   1.000
_cell.length_c   1.000
_cell.angle_alpha   90.00
_cell.angle_beta   90.00
_cell.angle_gamma   90.00
#
_symmetry.space_group_name_H-M   'P 1'
#
loop_
_entity.id
_entity.type
_entity.pdbx_description
1 polymer ?
#
loop_
_entity_poly.entity_id
_entity_poly.type
_entity_poly.pdbx_seq_one_letter_code
_entity_poly.pdbx_strand_id
1 'polypeptide(L)'
;MINRPRTSKTSRVIRILLILLFVYGGISYSLSLMEYTWFQATGEPVFGASEHYEEFDENQLRQAFLECGTHLMGASGITTPEAGTLIYVRCGRFWPFYRYSLQVPAHPKIPGALITYEDEPDSISESRAELVKSVRLASFAWMGLALGVLGLSLTTLYHFAIRRDSEKAFKWGFQTFISSLLMMATYIGFSFWIDPLFRYGW
;
A
#
# COMPACT_ATOMS: atom_id res chain seq x y z
N MET A 1 -29.52 -14.04 -42.93
CA MET A 1 -28.13 -14.31 -42.51
C MET A 1 -27.57 -13.05 -41.87
N ILE A 2 -27.43 -13.04 -40.53
CA ILE A 2 -26.82 -11.91 -39.83
C ILE A 2 -25.30 -12.05 -40.01
N ASN A 3 -24.71 -11.18 -40.83
CA ASN A 3 -23.27 -11.08 -41.01
C ASN A 3 -22.64 -10.71 -39.67
N ARG A 4 -22.07 -11.70 -38.95
CA ARG A 4 -21.14 -11.42 -37.85
C ARG A 4 -19.94 -10.69 -38.46
N PRO A 5 -19.63 -9.45 -38.04
CA PRO A 5 -18.44 -8.77 -38.52
C PRO A 5 -17.22 -9.63 -38.16
N ARG A 6 -16.42 -10.01 -39.18
CA ARG A 6 -15.10 -10.61 -38.97
C ARG A 6 -14.27 -9.62 -38.17
N THR A 7 -14.10 -9.88 -36.88
CA THR A 7 -13.16 -9.11 -36.05
C THR A 7 -11.79 -9.19 -36.71
N SER A 8 -11.22 -8.02 -37.06
CA SER A 8 -9.90 -7.98 -37.67
C SER A 8 -8.87 -8.57 -36.67
N LYS A 9 -7.81 -9.21 -37.18
CA LYS A 9 -6.74 -9.76 -36.32
C LYS A 9 -6.21 -8.71 -35.34
N THR A 10 -6.15 -7.45 -35.77
CA THR A 10 -5.79 -6.29 -34.95
C THR A 10 -6.72 -6.08 -33.75
N SER A 11 -8.05 -6.16 -33.94
CA SER A 11 -9.02 -6.02 -32.85
C SER A 11 -8.85 -7.12 -31.78
N ARG A 12 -8.53 -8.35 -32.20
CA ARG A 12 -8.25 -9.45 -31.28
C ARG A 12 -6.98 -9.23 -30.46
N VAL A 13 -5.90 -8.76 -31.10
CA VAL A 13 -4.62 -8.46 -30.42
C VAL A 13 -4.82 -7.33 -29.41
N ILE A 14 -5.46 -6.22 -29.80
CA ILE A 14 -5.75 -5.09 -28.90
C ILE A 14 -6.54 -5.56 -27.68
N ARG A 15 -7.58 -6.39 -27.87
CA ARG A 15 -8.37 -6.92 -26.76
C ARG A 15 -7.53 -7.74 -25.77
N ILE A 16 -6.64 -8.58 -26.27
CA ILE A 16 -5.74 -9.38 -25.42
C ILE A 16 -4.82 -8.45 -24.62
N LEU A 17 -4.20 -7.47 -25.28
CA LEU A 17 -3.33 -6.50 -24.62
C LEU A 17 -4.07 -5.73 -23.50
N LEU A 18 -5.31 -5.32 -23.75
CA LEU A 18 -6.15 -4.64 -22.75
C LEU A 18 -6.48 -5.56 -21.57
N ILE A 19 -6.83 -6.83 -21.81
CA ILE A 19 -7.08 -7.79 -20.72
C ILE A 19 -5.83 -7.95 -19.86
N LEU A 20 -4.66 -8.12 -20.49
CA LEU A 20 -3.39 -8.26 -19.76
C LEU A 20 -3.06 -7.00 -18.95
N LEU A 21 -3.27 -5.81 -19.54
CA LEU A 21 -3.12 -4.54 -18.85
C LEU A 21 -4.04 -4.43 -17.63
N PHE A 22 -5.32 -4.77 -17.78
CA PHE A 22 -6.29 -4.70 -16.70
C PHE A 22 -5.98 -5.68 -15.56
N VAL A 23 -5.60 -6.91 -15.90
CA VAL A 23 -5.19 -7.92 -14.90
C VAL A 23 -3.92 -7.46 -14.18
N TYR A 24 -2.91 -6.99 -14.92
CA TYR A 24 -1.67 -6.48 -14.35
C TYR A 24 -1.94 -5.31 -13.39
N GLY A 25 -2.75 -4.33 -13.79
CA GLY A 25 -3.13 -3.22 -12.94
C GLY A 25 -3.91 -3.67 -11.71
N GLY A 26 -4.94 -4.51 -11.89
CA GLY A 26 -5.75 -5.04 -10.79
C GLY A 26 -4.92 -5.74 -9.73
N ILE A 27 -4.01 -6.64 -10.13
CA ILE A 27 -3.11 -7.35 -9.23
C ILE A 27 -2.11 -6.38 -8.58
N SER A 28 -1.43 -5.55 -9.36
CA SER A 28 -0.36 -4.67 -8.86
C SER A 28 -0.87 -3.66 -7.83
N TYR A 29 -1.98 -2.99 -8.12
CA TYR A 29 -2.59 -2.03 -7.18
C TYR A 29 -3.12 -2.71 -5.92
N SER A 30 -3.74 -3.89 -6.06
CA SER A 30 -4.28 -4.64 -4.90
C SER A 30 -3.16 -5.14 -4.00
N LEU A 31 -2.11 -5.74 -4.56
CA LEU A 31 -0.96 -6.22 -3.78
C LEU A 31 -0.22 -5.05 -3.12
N SER A 32 0.01 -3.95 -3.83
CA SER A 32 0.68 -2.78 -3.26
C SER A 32 -0.12 -2.18 -2.10
N LEU A 33 -1.44 -2.06 -2.25
CA LEU A 33 -2.29 -1.55 -1.17
C LEU A 33 -2.33 -2.52 0.01
N MET A 34 -2.53 -3.82 -0.25
CA MET A 34 -2.57 -4.87 0.77
C MET A 34 -1.29 -4.86 1.61
N GLU A 35 -0.14 -4.82 0.94
CA GLU A 35 1.17 -4.79 1.58
C GLU A 35 1.34 -3.52 2.43
N TYR A 36 0.98 -2.35 1.91
CA TYR A 36 1.05 -1.10 2.65
C TYR A 36 0.13 -1.08 3.87
N THR A 37 -1.13 -1.52 3.71
CA THR A 37 -2.08 -1.60 4.82
C THR A 37 -1.66 -2.63 5.86
N TRP A 38 -1.04 -3.75 5.44
CA TRP A 38 -0.48 -4.73 6.36
C TRP A 38 0.64 -4.11 7.21
N PHE A 39 1.57 -3.42 6.57
CA PHE A 39 2.62 -2.70 7.29
C PHE A 39 2.07 -1.65 8.24
N GLN A 40 1.11 -0.83 7.80
CA GLN A 40 0.51 0.18 8.66
C GLN A 40 -0.17 -0.46 9.89
N ALA A 41 -0.81 -1.61 9.73
CA ALA A 41 -1.49 -2.30 10.82
C ALA A 41 -0.55 -3.06 11.77
N THR A 42 0.59 -3.56 11.28
CA THR A 42 1.44 -4.53 12.01
C THR A 42 2.85 -4.02 12.32
N GLY A 43 3.35 -3.02 11.59
CA GLY A 43 4.75 -2.59 11.61
C GLY A 43 5.69 -3.44 10.76
N GLU A 44 5.22 -4.55 10.18
CA GLU A 44 6.07 -5.54 9.52
C GLU A 44 5.95 -5.46 7.99
N PRO A 45 7.05 -5.31 7.24
CA PRO A 45 7.03 -5.40 5.78
C PRO A 45 6.97 -6.85 5.31
N VAL A 46 6.24 -7.11 4.22
CA VAL A 46 6.15 -8.48 3.66
C VAL A 46 7.48 -8.92 3.03
N PHE A 47 8.24 -7.97 2.47
CA PHE A 47 9.50 -8.24 1.78
C PHE A 47 10.75 -7.96 2.63
N GLY A 48 10.59 -7.80 3.95
CA GLY A 48 11.69 -7.53 4.87
C GLY A 48 12.33 -6.15 4.72
N ALA A 49 13.45 -5.93 5.42
CA ALA A 49 14.28 -4.74 5.28
C ALA A 49 15.44 -4.95 4.30
N SER A 50 15.76 -3.90 3.56
CA SER A 50 16.94 -3.84 2.70
C SER A 50 18.24 -3.68 3.50
N GLU A 51 18.18 -2.96 4.61
CA GLU A 51 19.30 -2.71 5.50
C GLU A 51 18.84 -2.67 6.97
N HIS A 52 19.76 -2.99 7.86
CA HIS A 52 19.54 -3.07 9.30
C HIS A 52 20.57 -2.21 10.03
N TYR A 53 20.10 -1.35 10.92
CA TYR A 53 20.92 -0.46 11.74
C TYR A 53 20.64 -0.73 13.22
N GLU A 54 21.63 -1.25 13.95
CA GLU A 54 21.53 -1.44 15.41
C GLU A 54 21.68 -0.09 16.15
N GLU A 55 22.52 0.79 15.62
CA GLU A 55 22.64 2.18 16.02
C GLU A 55 22.40 3.05 14.79
N PHE A 56 21.65 4.15 14.95
CA PHE A 56 21.30 5.04 13.85
C PHE A 56 21.54 6.48 14.27
N ASP A 57 22.76 6.94 14.02
CA ASP A 57 23.17 8.28 14.39
C ASP A 57 22.45 9.35 13.55
N GLU A 58 22.55 10.62 13.97
CA GLU A 58 21.88 11.71 13.24
C GLU A 58 22.40 11.88 11.80
N ASN A 59 23.67 11.54 11.53
CA ASN A 59 24.25 11.67 10.20
C ASN A 59 23.74 10.56 9.27
N GLN A 60 23.61 9.33 9.76
CA GLN A 60 23.03 8.18 9.07
C GLN A 60 21.54 8.42 8.82
N LEU A 61 20.80 8.92 9.80
CA LEU A 61 19.40 9.32 9.63
C LEU A 61 19.27 10.38 8.52
N ARG A 62 20.11 11.41 8.55
CA ARG A 62 20.11 12.46 7.53
C ARG A 62 20.47 11.91 6.15
N GLN A 63 21.48 11.05 6.07
CA GLN A 63 21.89 10.41 4.83
C GLN A 63 20.77 9.53 4.27
N ALA A 64 20.11 8.73 5.11
CA ALA A 64 19.00 7.87 4.69
C ALA A 64 17.79 8.68 4.21
N PHE A 65 17.50 9.84 4.82
CA PHE A 65 16.50 10.78 4.29
C PHE A 65 16.92 11.34 2.92
N LEU A 66 18.20 11.70 2.74
CA LEU A 66 18.72 12.20 1.47
C LEU A 66 18.66 11.14 0.36
N GLU A 67 19.01 9.89 0.67
CA GLU A 67 18.98 8.77 -0.26
C GLU A 67 17.56 8.34 -0.63
N CYS A 68 16.64 8.43 0.35
CA CYS A 68 15.23 8.22 0.11
C CYS A 68 14.65 9.31 -0.81
N GLY A 69 15.12 10.55 -0.66
CA GLY A 69 14.61 11.73 -1.37
C GLY A 69 13.26 12.23 -0.82
N THR A 70 12.72 11.58 0.21
CA THR A 70 11.49 11.90 0.93
C THR A 70 11.65 11.52 2.41
N HIS A 71 10.57 11.49 3.19
CA HIS A 71 10.61 11.01 4.58
C HIS A 71 10.59 9.47 4.66
N LEU A 72 11.47 8.93 5.51
CA LEU A 72 11.32 7.60 6.09
C LEU A 72 10.14 7.60 7.05
N MET A 73 9.20 6.69 6.87
CA MET A 73 7.94 6.64 7.61
C MET A 73 7.80 5.31 8.35
N GLY A 74 7.53 5.39 9.66
CA GLY A 74 7.07 4.26 10.45
C GLY A 74 5.61 3.91 10.18
N ALA A 75 5.14 2.83 10.80
CA ALA A 75 3.74 2.42 10.74
C ALA A 75 2.88 3.18 11.76
N SER A 76 2.02 4.07 11.28
CA SER A 76 1.11 4.89 12.09
C SER A 76 0.00 4.09 12.80
N GLY A 77 -0.22 2.83 12.42
CA GLY A 77 -1.21 1.94 13.05
C GLY A 77 -0.64 1.08 14.19
N ILE A 78 0.58 1.37 14.68
CA ILE A 78 1.17 0.77 15.86
C ILE A 78 1.80 1.85 16.76
N THR A 79 2.00 1.55 18.03
CA THR A 79 2.82 2.35 18.94
C THR A 79 4.17 1.68 19.13
N THR A 80 5.21 2.50 19.32
CA THR A 80 6.52 1.99 19.73
C THR A 80 6.67 2.15 21.24
N PRO A 81 7.13 1.13 21.98
CA PRO A 81 7.27 1.20 23.44
C PRO A 81 8.19 2.33 23.91
N GLU A 82 9.36 2.47 23.28
CA GLU A 82 10.37 3.44 23.68
C GLU A 82 11.26 3.85 22.50
N ALA A 83 11.96 4.98 22.65
CA ALA A 83 12.98 5.39 21.69
C ALA A 83 14.12 4.35 21.65
N GLY A 84 14.69 4.13 20.47
CA GLY A 84 15.73 3.11 20.27
C GLY A 84 15.22 1.69 20.00
N THR A 85 13.93 1.42 20.24
CA THR A 85 13.33 0.14 19.80
C THR A 85 13.45 -0.01 18.30
N LEU A 86 13.95 -1.15 17.81
CA LEU A 86 14.05 -1.40 16.37
C LEU A 86 12.66 -1.46 15.73
N ILE A 87 12.44 -0.60 14.74
CA ILE A 87 11.22 -0.51 13.95
C ILE A 87 11.55 -0.60 12.47
N TYR A 88 10.58 -1.04 11.68
CA TYR A 88 10.67 -0.90 10.23
C TYR A 88 10.16 0.47 9.80
N VAL A 89 10.95 1.11 8.95
CA VAL A 89 10.59 2.37 8.31
C VAL A 89 10.64 2.20 6.80
N ARG A 90 9.79 2.95 6.10
CA ARG A 90 9.65 2.87 4.65
C ARG A 90 10.05 4.16 3.99
N CYS A 91 10.84 4.02 2.94
CA CYS A 91 11.06 5.11 2.00
C CYS A 91 9.89 5.17 1.02
N GLY A 92 9.06 6.20 1.15
CA GLY A 92 7.93 6.46 0.27
C GLY A 92 8.37 7.05 -1.07
N ARG A 93 7.73 6.63 -2.16
CA ARG A 93 7.81 7.35 -3.46
C ARG A 93 6.47 8.02 -3.80
N PHE A 94 5.38 7.26 -3.67
CA PHE A 94 3.99 7.73 -3.72
C PHE A 94 3.15 6.69 -2.98
N TRP A 95 2.62 6.97 -1.80
CA TRP A 95 1.83 5.96 -1.07
C TRP A 95 0.66 5.43 -1.91
N PRO A 96 0.41 4.11 -1.92
CA PRO A 96 1.00 3.05 -1.08
C PRO A 96 2.27 2.40 -1.66
N PHE A 97 2.86 2.96 -2.71
CA PHE A 97 4.10 2.47 -3.31
C PHE A 97 5.32 3.01 -2.53
N TYR A 98 6.11 2.08 -2.03
CA TYR A 98 7.38 2.36 -1.37
C TYR A 98 8.54 1.80 -2.19
N ARG A 99 9.74 2.33 -1.96
CA ARG A 99 10.94 1.94 -2.69
C ARG A 99 11.69 0.81 -1.99
N TYR A 100 11.87 0.94 -0.68
CA TYR A 100 12.54 -0.03 0.19
C TYR A 100 12.12 0.21 1.65
N SER A 101 12.41 -0.78 2.49
CA SER A 101 12.26 -0.69 3.94
C SER A 101 13.63 -0.75 4.60
N LEU A 102 13.80 -0.06 5.72
CA LEU A 102 14.96 -0.14 6.59
C LEU A 102 14.49 -0.60 7.98
N GLN A 103 15.32 -1.32 8.70
CA GLN A 103 15.11 -1.55 10.12
C GLN A 103 16.06 -0.62 10.89
N VAL A 104 15.49 0.31 11.65
CA VAL A 104 16.22 1.35 12.36
C VAL A 104 15.67 1.51 13.79
N PRO A 105 16.47 2.00 14.74
CA PRO A 105 15.99 2.37 16.06
C PRO A 105 14.95 3.49 15.95
N ALA A 106 13.85 3.38 16.69
CA ALA A 106 12.79 4.36 16.69
C ALA A 106 13.31 5.71 17.17
N HIS A 107 13.07 6.74 16.36
CA HIS A 107 13.59 8.08 16.60
C HIS A 107 12.46 9.13 16.49
N PRO A 108 12.40 10.16 17.35
CA PRO A 108 11.33 11.16 17.33
C PRO A 108 11.20 11.95 16.00
N LYS A 109 12.30 12.04 15.24
CA LYS A 109 12.32 12.69 13.92
C LYS A 109 11.75 11.82 12.79
N ILE A 110 11.46 10.54 13.05
CA ILE A 110 10.84 9.63 12.07
C ILE A 110 9.33 9.73 12.26
N PRO A 111 8.58 10.32 11.32
CA PRO A 111 7.13 10.35 11.43
C PRO A 111 6.58 8.91 11.34
N GLY A 112 5.53 8.62 12.10
CA GLY A 112 4.94 7.28 12.17
C GLY A 112 5.62 6.31 13.13
N ALA A 113 6.71 6.71 13.82
CA ALA A 113 7.31 5.89 14.87
C ALA A 113 6.44 5.80 16.14
N LEU A 114 5.63 6.83 16.43
CA LEU A 114 4.65 6.88 17.53
C LEU A 114 5.17 6.28 18.86
N ILE A 115 6.28 6.85 19.35
CA ILE A 115 6.95 6.46 20.59
C ILE A 115 6.08 6.82 21.81
N THR A 116 6.02 5.92 22.78
CA THR A 116 5.39 6.13 24.09
C THR A 116 6.41 6.73 25.07
N TYR A 117 6.00 7.71 25.88
CA TYR A 117 6.85 8.30 26.91
C TYR A 117 6.11 8.20 28.26
N GLU A 118 6.82 7.80 29.32
CA GLU A 118 6.20 7.59 30.65
C GLU A 118 5.58 8.87 31.23
N ASP A 119 6.16 10.03 30.90
CA ASP A 119 5.78 11.34 31.47
C ASP A 119 4.81 12.12 30.57
N GLU A 120 4.21 11.48 29.56
CA GLU A 120 3.35 12.21 28.62
C GLU A 120 1.99 12.56 29.22
N PRO A 121 1.42 13.74 28.90
CA PRO A 121 0.06 14.08 29.27
C PRO A 121 -0.96 13.07 28.72
N ASP A 122 -1.98 12.74 29.51
CA ASP A 122 -3.06 11.83 29.11
C ASP A 122 -3.68 12.20 27.76
N SER A 123 -3.82 13.50 27.48
CA SER A 123 -4.36 14.01 26.21
C SER A 123 -3.54 13.59 24.98
N ILE A 124 -2.22 13.48 25.11
CA ILE A 124 -1.34 13.04 24.03
C ILE A 124 -1.45 11.52 23.85
N SER A 125 -1.46 10.78 24.96
CA SER A 125 -1.59 9.33 24.94
C SER A 125 -2.93 8.88 24.33
N GLU A 126 -4.03 9.52 24.72
CA GLU A 126 -5.38 9.27 24.17
C GLU A 126 -5.44 9.60 22.67
N SER A 127 -4.91 10.75 22.26
CA SER A 127 -4.88 11.16 20.85
C SER A 127 -4.08 10.17 19.99
N ARG A 128 -2.94 9.68 20.50
CA ARG A 128 -2.14 8.65 19.81
C ARG A 128 -2.90 7.33 19.73
N ALA A 129 -3.56 6.90 20.79
CA ALA A 129 -4.34 5.67 20.80
C ALA A 129 -5.51 5.74 19.80
N GLU A 130 -6.19 6.88 19.69
CA GLU A 130 -7.25 7.10 18.71
C GLU A 130 -6.73 7.07 17.27
N LEU A 131 -5.59 7.73 17.01
CA LEU A 131 -4.92 7.69 15.71
C LEU A 131 -4.57 6.25 15.32
N VAL A 132 -3.87 5.52 16.20
CA VAL A 132 -3.45 4.14 15.99
C VAL A 132 -4.64 3.24 15.70
N LYS A 133 -5.72 3.37 16.49
CA LYS A 133 -6.95 2.61 16.30
C LYS A 133 -7.59 2.92 14.94
N SER A 134 -7.66 4.19 14.57
CA SER A 134 -8.31 4.64 13.32
C SER A 134 -7.53 4.17 12.10
N VAL A 135 -6.20 4.35 12.08
CA VAL A 135 -5.32 3.89 11.01
C VAL A 135 -5.33 2.38 10.89
N ARG A 136 -5.26 1.65 12.01
CA ARG A 136 -5.28 0.18 12.01
C ARG A 136 -6.61 -0.36 11.48
N LEU A 137 -7.74 0.19 11.94
CA LEU A 137 -9.06 -0.23 11.46
C LEU A 137 -9.24 0.04 9.97
N ALA A 138 -8.85 1.24 9.53
CA ALA A 138 -8.86 1.62 8.12
C ALA A 138 -7.99 0.69 7.28
N SER A 139 -6.78 0.39 7.75
CA SER A 139 -5.86 -0.49 7.07
C SER A 139 -6.46 -1.89 6.89
N PHE A 140 -7.04 -2.49 7.93
CA PHE A 140 -7.71 -3.79 7.79
C PHE A 140 -8.92 -3.75 6.83
N ALA A 141 -9.72 -2.69 6.88
CA ALA A 141 -10.87 -2.54 5.98
C ALA A 141 -10.42 -2.49 4.50
N TRP A 142 -9.41 -1.66 4.18
CA TRP A 142 -8.90 -1.57 2.81
C TRP A 142 -8.10 -2.79 2.39
N MET A 143 -7.45 -3.49 3.31
CA MET A 143 -6.83 -4.79 3.06
C MET A 143 -7.89 -5.82 2.61
N GLY A 144 -9.05 -5.85 3.26
CA GLY A 144 -10.18 -6.69 2.86
C GLY A 144 -10.71 -6.35 1.47
N LEU A 145 -10.83 -5.06 1.15
CA LEU A 145 -11.21 -4.60 -0.21
C LEU A 145 -10.16 -5.01 -1.25
N ALA A 146 -8.86 -4.85 -0.94
CA ALA A 146 -7.77 -5.24 -1.80
C ALA A 146 -7.77 -6.75 -2.10
N LEU A 147 -8.06 -7.58 -1.10
CA LEU A 147 -8.25 -9.03 -1.30
C LEU A 147 -9.43 -9.32 -2.23
N GLY A 148 -10.54 -8.59 -2.11
CA GLY A 148 -11.68 -8.71 -3.00
C GLY A 148 -11.33 -8.38 -4.46
N VAL A 149 -10.65 -7.26 -4.69
CA VAL A 149 -10.20 -6.83 -6.03
C VAL A 149 -9.15 -7.80 -6.60
N LEU A 150 -8.25 -8.32 -5.76
CA LEU A 150 -7.31 -9.36 -6.16
C LEU A 150 -8.05 -10.64 -6.61
N GLY A 151 -9.07 -11.08 -5.85
CA GLY A 151 -9.92 -12.21 -6.21
C GLY A 151 -10.64 -12.03 -7.56
N LEU A 152 -11.15 -10.83 -7.84
CA LEU A 152 -11.75 -10.49 -9.14
C LEU A 152 -10.70 -10.49 -10.27
N SER A 153 -9.47 -10.06 -9.98
CA SER A 153 -8.37 -10.06 -10.95
C SER A 153 -7.96 -11.48 -11.32
N LEU A 154 -7.85 -12.37 -10.32
CA LEU A 154 -7.58 -13.79 -10.54
C LEU A 154 -8.73 -14.50 -11.26
N THR A 155 -9.98 -14.11 -10.99
CA THR A 155 -11.15 -14.61 -11.70
C THR A 155 -11.13 -14.19 -13.18
N THR A 156 -10.72 -12.95 -13.46
CA THR A 156 -10.50 -12.47 -14.83
C THR A 156 -9.42 -13.30 -15.54
N LEU A 157 -8.29 -13.55 -14.87
CA LEU A 157 -7.21 -14.37 -15.41
C LEU A 157 -7.67 -15.81 -15.67
N TYR A 158 -8.46 -16.40 -14.77
CA TYR A 158 -9.07 -17.71 -14.95
C TYR A 158 -9.97 -17.75 -16.19
N HIS A 159 -10.85 -16.76 -16.38
CA HIS A 159 -11.69 -16.70 -17.57
C HIS A 159 -10.89 -16.54 -18.86
N PHE A 160 -9.82 -15.76 -18.82
CA PHE A 160 -8.96 -15.53 -19.97
C PHE A 160 -8.09 -16.75 -20.33
N ALA A 161 -7.32 -17.27 -19.38
CA ALA A 161 -6.31 -18.29 -19.62
C ALA A 161 -6.89 -19.72 -19.63
N ILE A 162 -7.82 -20.02 -18.72
CA ILE A 162 -8.37 -21.37 -18.53
C ILE A 162 -9.64 -21.56 -19.36
N ARG A 163 -10.63 -20.67 -19.18
CA ARG A 163 -11.90 -20.77 -19.92
C ARG A 163 -11.81 -20.27 -21.36
N ARG A 164 -10.76 -19.51 -21.70
CA ARG A 164 -10.55 -18.88 -23.02
C ARG A 164 -11.73 -18.00 -23.46
N ASP A 165 -12.46 -17.43 -22.49
CA ASP A 165 -13.60 -16.54 -22.70
C ASP A 165 -13.14 -15.08 -22.69
N SER A 166 -12.61 -14.63 -23.83
CA SER A 166 -12.09 -13.28 -24.00
C SER A 166 -13.13 -12.16 -23.84
N GLU A 167 -14.42 -12.44 -23.98
CA GLU A 167 -15.46 -11.41 -23.81
C GLU A 167 -15.74 -11.16 -22.33
N LYS A 168 -15.95 -12.23 -21.56
CA LYS A 168 -16.09 -12.12 -20.10
C LYS A 168 -14.81 -11.59 -19.46
N ALA A 169 -13.65 -12.09 -19.88
CA ALA A 169 -12.37 -11.60 -19.36
C ALA A 169 -12.17 -10.10 -19.62
N PHE A 170 -12.58 -9.59 -20.78
CA PHE A 170 -12.51 -8.16 -21.05
C PHE A 170 -13.42 -7.34 -20.13
N LYS A 171 -14.68 -7.75 -19.99
CA LYS A 171 -15.66 -7.05 -19.14
C LYS A 171 -15.25 -7.05 -17.67
N TRP A 172 -14.94 -8.23 -17.13
CA TRP A 172 -14.50 -8.38 -15.74
C TRP A 172 -13.15 -7.72 -15.49
N GLY A 173 -12.21 -7.84 -16.43
CA GLY A 173 -10.92 -7.17 -16.33
C GLY A 173 -11.06 -5.66 -16.23
N PHE A 174 -11.86 -5.05 -17.12
CA PHE A 174 -12.10 -3.62 -17.08
C PHE A 174 -12.75 -3.17 -15.76
N GLN A 175 -13.81 -3.85 -15.32
CA GLN A 175 -14.46 -3.55 -14.03
C GLN A 175 -13.49 -3.67 -12.86
N THR A 176 -12.70 -4.75 -12.82
CA THR A 176 -11.70 -4.97 -11.76
C THR A 176 -10.64 -3.87 -11.74
N PHE A 177 -10.16 -3.45 -12.93
CA PHE A 177 -9.19 -2.38 -13.05
C PHE A 177 -9.74 -1.04 -12.56
N ILE A 178 -10.98 -0.70 -12.93
CA ILE A 178 -11.63 0.53 -12.41
C ILE A 178 -11.84 0.43 -10.90
N SER A 179 -12.26 -0.72 -10.38
CA SER A 179 -12.39 -0.94 -8.93
C SER A 179 -11.06 -0.79 -8.19
N SER A 180 -9.94 -1.26 -8.76
CA SER A 180 -8.63 -1.10 -8.13
C SER A 180 -8.18 0.37 -8.08
N LEU A 181 -8.43 1.13 -9.15
CA LEU A 181 -8.15 2.56 -9.18
C LEU A 181 -9.02 3.35 -8.19
N LEU A 182 -10.32 3.04 -8.13
CA LEU A 182 -11.24 3.69 -7.20
C LEU A 182 -10.86 3.37 -5.74
N MET A 183 -10.57 2.11 -5.44
CA MET A 183 -10.08 1.69 -4.12
C MET A 183 -8.82 2.45 -3.72
N MET A 184 -7.88 2.62 -4.65
CA MET A 184 -6.66 3.38 -4.41
C MET A 184 -6.95 4.85 -4.14
N ALA A 185 -7.77 5.48 -4.98
CA ALA A 185 -8.11 6.90 -4.84
C ALA A 185 -8.87 7.17 -3.54
N THR A 186 -9.82 6.31 -3.16
CA THR A 186 -10.56 6.46 -1.91
C THR A 186 -9.67 6.20 -0.69
N TYR A 187 -8.73 5.24 -0.78
CA TYR A 187 -7.75 5.02 0.27
C TYR A 187 -6.89 6.26 0.53
N ILE A 188 -6.34 6.83 -0.54
CA ILE A 188 -5.51 8.03 -0.49
C ILE A 188 -6.31 9.18 0.13
N GLY A 189 -7.50 9.46 -0.41
CA GLY A 189 -8.36 10.54 0.09
C GLY A 189 -8.76 10.36 1.55
N PHE A 190 -9.07 9.14 1.96
CA PHE A 190 -9.41 8.83 3.35
C PHE A 190 -8.20 8.96 4.28
N SER A 191 -7.02 8.48 3.85
CA SER A 191 -5.79 8.53 4.65
C SER A 191 -5.33 9.96 4.90
N PHE A 192 -5.49 10.86 3.92
CA PHE A 192 -5.26 12.31 4.14
C PHE A 192 -6.15 12.92 5.24
N TRP A 193 -7.31 12.32 5.51
CA TRP A 193 -8.23 12.80 6.52
C TRP A 193 -7.97 12.18 7.90
N ILE A 194 -7.68 10.88 7.96
CA ILE A 194 -7.54 10.15 9.23
C ILE A 194 -6.11 10.06 9.76
N ASP A 195 -5.10 10.17 8.90
CA ASP A 195 -3.69 10.07 9.26
C ASP A 195 -2.97 11.40 8.92
N PRO A 196 -2.71 12.27 9.92
CA PRO A 196 -2.02 13.53 9.68
C PRO A 196 -0.56 13.34 9.24
N LEU A 197 0.00 12.14 9.43
CA LEU A 197 1.35 11.79 9.00
C LEU A 197 1.39 11.36 7.54
N PHE A 198 0.28 10.91 6.96
CA PHE A 198 0.21 10.40 5.59
C PHE A 198 0.76 11.39 4.54
N ARG A 199 0.60 12.68 4.79
CA ARG A 199 1.11 13.77 3.93
C ARG A 199 2.63 13.78 3.75
N TYR A 200 3.40 13.16 4.66
CA TYR A 200 4.87 13.20 4.64
C TYR A 200 5.50 12.24 3.62
N GLY A 201 4.76 11.33 2.98
CA GLY A 201 5.33 10.55 1.86
C GLY A 201 4.71 10.86 0.51
N TRP A 202 4.26 12.10 0.35
CA TRP A 202 3.98 12.78 -0.92
C TRP A 202 4.97 13.92 -1.10
#